data_AF-A0A816S8P8-F1
#
_entry.id   AF-A0A816S8P8-F1
#
_cell.length_a   1.000
_cell.length_b   1.000
_cell.length_c   1.000
_cell.angle_alpha   90.00
_cell.angle_beta   90.00
_cell.angle_gamma   90.00
#
_symmetry.space_group_name_H-M   'P 1'
#
loop_
_entity.id
_entity.type
_entity.pdbx_description
1 polymer ?
#
loop_
_entity_poly.entity_id
_entity_poly.type
_entity_poly.pdbx_seq_one_letter_code
_entity_poly.pdbx_strand_id
1 'polypeptide(L)'
;MVCCKKCKQLLAYRSRDGTASLAKHKRSCQTTDHASDTDNTSVKHLVKQTQVAEYYSSKKSHSVPKTIREKVKIACTEFTALDSRAFETVTGVEFLKMVLSIFDAGRCFSPTSNVSVKEIIPSPITISRHIDQMYENKKSELRNLCLNVKSYCIIWDFWTERYSGLSYCGLALRFITKDFTLHNFILGCIFYDVDSQSANNIRMFVDAQLLSFGLTLNNKIFVVTDNGNKMRAAFKEKCTRIGCSIHYLNKQLEHSFTSEEIDRTFVRCIKIQNLFDNVKKVVTHVRRTHRQVKLKQKLQLYSDTRFNGAFYMLNVFLNVYDDIGSVLNSGYIDYLTSVDKNLLEEVCRFLIVFDNAIDQLSAEERPTMHQVLSIRQLLIDQCEAKFEDSSELKELKLFL
;
A
#
# COMPACT_ATOMS: atom_id res chain seq x y z
N MET A 1 55.15 23.33 33.77
CA MET A 1 54.49 24.48 33.13
C MET A 1 54.49 25.65 34.09
N VAL A 2 54.54 26.90 33.61
CA VAL A 2 54.58 28.12 34.41
C VAL A 2 53.45 29.05 33.96
N CYS A 3 52.65 29.56 34.90
CA CYS A 3 51.54 30.47 34.59
C CYS A 3 51.97 31.93 34.74
N CYS A 4 51.69 32.77 33.74
CA CYS A 4 51.93 34.20 33.83
C CYS A 4 50.97 34.85 34.84
N LYS A 5 51.49 35.55 35.85
CA LYS A 5 50.63 36.17 36.88
C LYS A 5 49.76 37.31 36.33
N LYS A 6 50.15 38.00 35.24
CA LYS A 6 49.41 39.12 34.64
C LYS A 6 48.26 38.65 33.76
N CYS A 7 48.52 37.91 32.68
CA CYS A 7 47.48 37.47 31.75
C CYS A 7 46.93 36.06 32.01
N LYS A 8 47.42 35.36 33.05
CA LYS A 8 47.03 33.99 33.42
C LYS A 8 47.28 32.92 32.35
N GLN A 9 48.05 33.21 31.30
CA GLN A 9 48.42 32.23 30.29
C GLN A 9 49.40 31.20 30.86
N LEU A 10 49.08 29.91 30.69
CA LEU A 10 49.94 28.77 31.03
C LEU A 10 50.96 28.54 29.91
N LEU A 11 52.25 28.59 30.28
CA LEU A 11 53.36 28.41 29.36
C LEU A 11 54.11 27.12 29.70
N ALA A 12 54.42 26.33 28.69
CA ALA A 12 55.22 25.13 28.86
C ALA A 12 56.71 25.48 28.82
N TYR A 13 57.43 25.14 29.89
CA TYR A 13 58.89 25.09 29.86
C TYR A 13 59.30 23.73 29.27
N ARG A 14 60.16 23.76 28.25
CA ARG A 14 60.78 22.57 27.66
C ARG A 14 62.30 22.74 27.78
N SER A 15 62.99 21.74 28.32
CA SER A 15 64.44 21.81 28.61
C SER A 15 65.28 22.14 27.36
N ARG A 16 64.85 21.69 26.19
CA ARG A 16 65.49 21.95 24.88
C ARG A 16 65.53 23.42 24.47
N ASP A 17 64.47 24.19 24.77
CA ASP A 17 64.30 25.57 24.25
C ASP A 17 64.54 26.63 25.35
N GLY A 18 64.97 26.18 26.54
CA GLY A 18 65.26 27.02 27.69
C GLY A 18 64.08 27.91 28.11
N THR A 19 64.40 29.10 28.62
CA THR A 19 63.40 30.09 29.06
C THR A 19 63.06 31.13 27.98
N ALA A 20 63.48 30.91 26.73
CA ALA A 20 63.30 31.88 25.64
C ALA A 20 61.83 32.20 25.34
N SER A 21 60.94 31.19 25.38
CA SER A 21 59.50 31.36 25.20
C SER A 21 58.86 32.19 26.32
N LEU A 22 59.32 31.99 27.57
CA LEU A 22 58.89 32.76 28.74
C LEU A 22 59.38 34.22 28.65
N ALA A 23 60.62 34.44 28.19
CA ALA A 23 61.18 35.78 28.01
C ALA A 23 60.50 36.57 26.88
N LYS A 24 60.14 35.90 25.77
CA LYS A 24 59.37 36.52 24.68
C LYS A 24 57.97 36.91 25.16
N HIS A 25 57.31 36.03 25.91
CA HIS A 25 56.01 36.33 26.50
C HIS A 25 56.07 37.49 27.51
N LYS A 26 57.11 37.56 28.36
CA LYS A 26 57.27 38.67 29.32
C LYS A 26 57.30 40.03 28.60
N ARG A 27 58.00 40.13 27.46
CA ARG A 27 58.07 41.39 26.68
C ARG A 27 56.72 41.76 26.06
N SER A 28 56.01 40.81 25.46
CA SER A 28 54.72 41.08 24.81
C SER A 28 53.57 41.30 25.81
N CYS A 29 53.64 40.69 27.00
CA CYS A 29 52.61 40.81 28.03
C CYS A 29 52.71 42.12 28.84
N GLN A 30 53.84 42.82 28.76
CA GLN A 30 54.04 44.12 29.42
C GLN A 30 53.52 45.30 28.59
N THR A 31 53.37 45.18 27.27
CA THR A 31 53.06 46.29 26.36
C THR A 31 51.57 46.53 26.09
N THR A 32 50.66 45.82 26.77
CA THR A 32 49.21 46.04 26.61
C THR A 32 48.61 46.54 27.92
N ASP A 33 48.84 47.82 28.23
CA ASP A 33 48.06 48.57 29.19
C ASP A 33 47.40 49.75 28.44
N HIS A 34 46.08 49.82 28.54
CA HIS A 34 45.17 50.93 28.19
C HIS A 34 44.86 51.26 26.72
N ALA A 35 43.59 51.02 26.38
CA ALA A 35 42.87 51.51 25.21
C ALA A 35 42.27 52.89 25.49
N SER A 36 42.23 53.74 24.47
CA SER A 36 41.23 54.83 24.35
C SER A 36 41.03 55.19 22.87
N ASP A 37 39.80 54.97 22.41
CA ASP A 37 39.02 55.68 21.38
C ASP A 37 39.74 56.39 20.22
N THR A 38 39.53 55.91 18.99
CA THR A 38 38.60 56.53 18.01
C THR A 38 38.71 55.85 16.65
N ASP A 39 37.61 55.92 15.90
CA ASP A 39 37.34 55.34 14.58
C ASP A 39 38.48 55.47 13.54
N ASN A 40 38.81 54.38 12.85
CA ASN A 40 38.23 54.03 11.54
C ASN A 40 39.05 52.94 10.82
N THR A 41 38.31 52.08 10.10
CA THR A 41 38.74 51.23 8.98
C THR A 41 39.69 50.04 9.19
N SER A 42 39.23 48.88 8.69
CA SER A 42 39.99 47.73 8.16
C SER A 42 40.03 46.45 9.01
N VAL A 43 39.06 45.56 8.73
CA VAL A 43 39.16 44.09 8.62
C VAL A 43 40.27 43.38 9.42
N LYS A 44 39.89 42.60 10.44
CA LYS A 44 40.41 41.23 10.67
C LYS A 44 39.58 40.45 11.70
N HIS A 45 39.17 39.26 11.27
CA HIS A 45 38.49 38.18 11.99
C HIS A 45 38.79 38.07 13.50
N LEU A 46 37.78 38.34 14.34
CA LEU A 46 37.69 37.78 15.68
C LEU A 46 37.14 36.36 15.58
N VAL A 47 38.03 35.37 15.66
CA VAL A 47 37.64 33.97 15.91
C VAL A 47 37.25 33.88 17.39
N LYS A 48 35.95 33.95 17.69
CA LYS A 48 35.43 33.54 19.00
C LYS A 48 35.74 32.05 19.18
N GLN A 49 36.46 31.70 20.23
CA GLN A 49 36.71 30.31 20.60
C GLN A 49 35.38 29.69 21.07
N THR A 50 34.88 28.74 20.29
CA THR A 50 33.67 27.95 20.60
C THR A 50 33.88 27.16 21.88
N GLN A 51 32.92 27.21 22.80
CA GLN A 51 33.02 26.40 24.02
C GLN A 51 32.84 24.92 23.67
N VAL A 52 33.56 24.02 24.35
CA VAL A 52 33.43 22.56 24.13
C VAL A 52 31.97 22.09 24.30
N ALA A 53 31.20 22.76 25.16
CA ALA A 53 29.76 22.53 25.30
C ALA A 53 28.98 22.79 24.00
N GLU A 54 29.30 23.82 23.20
CA GLU A 54 28.62 24.10 21.93
C GLU A 54 28.91 23.05 20.84
N TYR A 55 30.06 22.37 20.92
CA TYR A 55 30.39 21.24 20.04
C TYR A 55 29.45 20.05 20.25
N TYR A 56 29.08 19.77 21.51
CA TYR A 56 28.15 18.68 21.86
C TYR A 56 26.67 19.10 21.91
N SER A 57 26.38 20.39 22.05
CA SER A 57 24.99 20.92 22.19
C SER A 57 24.30 21.22 20.88
N SER A 58 25.00 21.15 19.74
CA SER A 58 24.39 21.42 18.44
C SER A 58 23.76 20.16 17.84
N LYS A 59 22.57 19.77 18.34
CA LYS A 59 21.58 19.13 17.46
C LYS A 59 21.10 20.18 16.45
N LYS A 60 21.99 20.68 15.59
CA LYS A 60 21.61 21.47 14.43
C LYS A 60 20.87 20.52 13.52
N SER A 61 19.55 20.73 13.40
CA SER A 61 18.77 20.27 12.26
C SER A 61 19.43 20.86 11.01
N HIS A 62 20.34 20.10 10.39
CA HIS A 62 20.97 20.53 9.16
C HIS A 62 19.92 20.36 8.07
N SER A 63 19.30 21.46 7.65
CA SER A 63 18.44 21.44 6.48
C SER A 63 19.26 20.98 5.28
N VAL A 64 18.80 19.95 4.57
CA VAL A 64 19.48 19.44 3.37
C VAL A 64 19.64 20.60 2.36
N PRO A 65 20.87 20.91 1.89
CA PRO A 65 21.11 21.95 0.90
C PRO A 65 20.19 21.81 -0.33
N LYS A 66 19.69 22.95 -0.85
CA LYS A 66 18.79 22.96 -2.02
C LYS A 66 19.40 22.26 -3.24
N THR A 67 20.70 22.42 -3.45
CA THR A 67 21.45 21.78 -4.53
C THR A 67 21.45 20.25 -4.44
N ILE A 68 21.55 19.70 -3.23
CA ILE A 68 21.49 18.26 -3.00
C ILE A 68 20.07 17.75 -3.24
N ARG A 69 19.06 18.47 -2.72
CA ARG A 69 17.65 18.13 -2.97
C ARG A 69 17.31 18.10 -4.45
N GLU A 70 17.81 19.06 -5.22
CA GLU A 70 17.60 19.11 -6.67
C GLU A 70 18.24 17.92 -7.39
N LYS A 71 19.48 17.54 -7.03
CA LYS A 71 20.14 16.37 -7.59
C LYS A 71 19.38 15.07 -7.30
N VAL A 72 18.93 14.88 -6.06
CA VAL A 72 18.14 13.70 -5.68
C VAL A 72 16.80 13.67 -6.42
N LYS A 73 16.15 14.83 -6.58
CA LYS A 73 14.90 14.95 -7.35
C LYS A 73 15.09 14.49 -8.80
N ILE A 74 16.13 14.99 -9.47
CA ILE A 74 16.44 14.58 -10.85
C ILE A 74 16.72 13.07 -10.91
N ALA A 75 17.54 12.53 -10.01
CA ALA A 75 17.84 11.10 -9.97
C ALA A 75 16.60 10.21 -9.76
N CYS A 76 15.67 10.63 -8.88
CA CYS A 76 14.40 9.92 -8.71
C CYS A 76 13.53 9.99 -9.97
N THR A 77 13.47 11.15 -10.63
CA THR A 77 12.75 11.31 -11.91
C THR A 77 13.32 10.38 -12.98
N GLU A 78 14.65 10.38 -13.16
CA GLU A 78 15.34 9.51 -14.11
C GLU A 78 15.12 8.04 -13.79
N PHE A 79 15.25 7.61 -12.53
CA PHE A 79 14.96 6.25 -12.09
C PHE A 79 13.54 5.83 -12.48
N THR A 80 12.53 6.67 -12.21
CA THR A 80 11.14 6.31 -12.55
C THR A 80 10.88 6.30 -14.05
N ALA A 81 11.41 7.28 -14.79
CA ALA A 81 11.17 7.43 -16.21
C ALA A 81 11.95 6.43 -17.08
N LEU A 82 13.24 6.25 -16.80
CA LEU A 82 14.13 5.42 -17.61
C LEU A 82 13.97 3.92 -17.30
N ASP A 83 13.74 3.57 -16.03
CA ASP A 83 13.51 2.16 -15.63
C ASP A 83 12.03 1.78 -15.64
N SER A 84 11.14 2.66 -16.10
CA SER A 84 9.68 2.46 -16.15
C SER A 84 9.09 2.01 -14.81
N ARG A 85 9.53 2.65 -13.71
CA ARG A 85 9.03 2.36 -12.35
C ARG A 85 7.86 3.26 -12.00
N ALA A 86 6.93 2.72 -11.21
CA ALA A 86 5.82 3.49 -10.66
C ALA A 86 6.36 4.62 -9.77
N PHE A 87 5.73 5.80 -9.81
CA PHE A 87 6.18 6.95 -9.02
C PHE A 87 6.15 6.67 -7.52
N GLU A 88 5.21 5.85 -7.08
CA GLU A 88 5.02 5.44 -5.70
C GLU A 88 6.23 4.65 -5.16
N THR A 89 7.06 4.06 -6.04
CA THR A 89 8.26 3.29 -5.65
C THR A 89 9.19 4.09 -4.74
N VAL A 90 9.39 5.39 -5.00
CA VAL A 90 10.32 6.23 -4.22
C VAL A 90 9.79 6.58 -2.82
N THR A 91 8.50 6.33 -2.56
CA THR A 91 7.85 6.52 -1.27
C THR A 91 7.76 5.22 -0.45
N GLY A 92 8.12 4.07 -1.04
CA GLY A 92 8.05 2.78 -0.38
C GLY A 92 8.97 2.70 0.83
N VAL A 93 8.45 2.24 1.97
CA VAL A 93 9.20 2.14 3.23
C VAL A 93 10.47 1.28 3.07
N GLU A 94 10.36 0.15 2.39
CA GLU A 94 11.51 -0.74 2.15
C GLU A 94 12.50 -0.18 1.13
N PHE A 95 12.03 0.59 0.14
CA PHE A 95 12.92 1.33 -0.77
C PHE A 95 13.74 2.37 0.01
N LEU A 96 13.10 3.13 0.90
CA LEU A 96 13.80 4.12 1.75
C LEU A 96 14.83 3.46 2.68
N LYS A 97 14.49 2.32 3.28
CA LYS A 97 15.44 1.52 4.08
C LYS A 97 16.62 1.05 3.24
N MET A 98 16.38 0.55 2.03
CA MET A 98 17.45 0.14 1.10
C MET A 98 18.36 1.32 0.74
N VAL A 99 17.79 2.48 0.37
CA VAL A 99 18.56 3.69 0.06
C VAL A 99 19.38 4.15 1.27
N LEU A 100 18.83 4.08 2.49
CA LEU A 100 19.55 4.39 3.71
C LEU A 100 20.74 3.43 3.92
N SER A 101 20.54 2.12 3.73
CA SER A 101 21.63 1.13 3.80
C SER A 101 22.76 1.41 2.81
N ILE A 102 22.42 1.81 1.57
CA ILE A 102 23.42 2.21 0.57
C ILE A 102 24.14 3.50 0.99
N PHE A 103 23.40 4.48 1.50
CA PHE A 103 23.95 5.75 1.96
C PHE A 103 24.91 5.56 3.14
N ASP A 104 24.56 4.69 4.09
CA ASP A 104 25.39 4.34 5.23
C ASP A 104 26.63 3.54 4.81
N ALA A 105 26.49 2.61 3.85
CA ALA A 105 27.65 1.95 3.25
C ALA A 105 28.62 2.95 2.61
N GLY A 106 28.09 3.99 1.94
CA GLY A 106 28.87 5.09 1.38
C GLY A 106 29.73 5.84 2.41
N ARG A 107 29.25 5.95 3.66
CA ARG A 107 29.98 6.60 4.76
C ARG A 107 31.16 5.78 5.28
N CYS A 108 31.18 4.47 5.00
CA CYS A 108 32.27 3.58 5.41
C CYS A 108 33.50 3.67 4.49
N PHE A 109 33.38 4.33 3.33
CA PHE A 109 34.48 4.48 2.39
C PHE A 109 35.18 5.84 2.54
N SER A 110 36.49 5.87 2.28
CA SER A 110 37.24 7.14 2.24
C SER A 110 36.68 8.04 1.13
N PRO A 111 36.65 9.38 1.30
CA PRO A 111 36.29 10.32 0.23
C PRO A 111 37.15 10.19 -1.03
N THR A 112 38.33 9.58 -0.92
CA THR A 112 39.28 9.32 -2.02
C THR A 112 39.11 7.93 -2.65
N SER A 113 38.27 7.07 -2.09
CA SER A 113 38.02 5.73 -2.60
C SER A 113 37.02 5.81 -3.76
N ASN A 114 37.41 5.31 -4.92
CA ASN A 114 36.51 5.17 -6.07
C ASN A 114 35.80 3.82 -5.99
N VAL A 115 34.73 3.73 -5.19
CA VAL A 115 33.93 2.51 -5.05
C VAL A 115 32.79 2.54 -6.07
N SER A 116 32.69 1.50 -6.87
CA SER A 116 31.59 1.33 -7.82
C SER A 116 30.32 0.92 -7.09
N VAL A 117 29.21 1.64 -7.28
CA VAL A 117 27.89 1.26 -6.73
C VAL A 117 27.47 -0.14 -7.20
N LYS A 118 27.93 -0.58 -8.38
CA LYS A 118 27.67 -1.94 -8.90
C LYS A 118 28.33 -3.05 -8.07
N GLU A 119 29.36 -2.73 -7.30
CA GLU A 119 30.00 -3.69 -6.38
C GLU A 119 29.25 -3.80 -5.05
N ILE A 120 28.49 -2.76 -4.69
CA ILE A 120 27.67 -2.73 -3.47
C ILE A 120 26.32 -3.42 -3.72
N ILE A 121 25.70 -3.16 -4.87
CA ILE A 121 24.36 -3.69 -5.19
C ILE A 121 24.48 -5.12 -5.73
N PRO A 122 23.84 -6.13 -5.09
CA PRO A 122 23.90 -7.50 -5.57
C PRO A 122 23.18 -7.67 -6.90
N SER A 123 23.62 -8.66 -7.68
CA SER A 123 22.98 -9.01 -8.95
C SER A 123 21.53 -9.51 -8.75
N PRO A 124 20.65 -9.42 -9.77
CA PRO A 124 19.30 -9.97 -9.70
C PRO A 124 19.27 -11.47 -9.33
N ILE A 125 20.23 -12.25 -9.82
CA ILE A 125 20.35 -13.69 -9.50
C ILE A 125 20.66 -13.89 -8.02
N THR A 126 21.57 -13.08 -7.48
CA THR A 126 21.93 -13.11 -6.05
C THR A 126 20.71 -12.78 -5.18
N ILE A 127 19.94 -11.76 -5.56
CA ILE A 127 18.70 -11.36 -4.86
C ILE A 127 17.67 -12.49 -4.93
N SER A 128 17.42 -13.07 -6.11
CA SER A 128 16.48 -14.19 -6.29
C SER A 128 16.80 -15.37 -5.37
N ARG A 129 18.06 -15.83 -5.39
CA ARG A 129 18.51 -16.93 -4.53
C ARG A 129 18.36 -16.59 -3.04
N HIS A 130 18.59 -15.33 -2.66
CA HIS A 130 18.43 -14.92 -1.28
C HIS A 130 16.96 -14.86 -0.86
N ILE A 131 16.05 -14.44 -1.76
CA ILE A 131 14.61 -14.50 -1.54
C ILE A 131 14.17 -15.96 -1.31
N ASP A 132 14.63 -16.91 -2.12
CA ASP A 132 14.30 -18.34 -1.94
C ASP A 132 14.76 -18.85 -0.57
N GLN A 133 15.99 -18.50 -0.16
CA GLN A 133 16.51 -18.87 1.14
C GLN A 133 15.71 -18.24 2.29
N MET A 134 15.39 -16.95 2.19
CA MET A 134 14.57 -16.25 3.17
C MET A 134 13.17 -16.85 3.27
N TYR A 135 12.57 -17.22 2.13
CA TYR A 135 11.28 -17.88 2.07
C TYR A 135 11.32 -19.24 2.78
N GLU A 136 12.29 -20.11 2.50
CA GLU A 136 12.40 -21.42 3.16
C GLU A 136 12.65 -21.30 4.67
N ASN A 137 13.44 -20.31 5.10
CA ASN A 137 13.63 -20.00 6.51
C ASN A 137 12.30 -19.59 7.16
N LYS A 138 11.55 -18.65 6.55
CA LYS A 138 10.25 -18.19 7.06
C LYS A 138 9.18 -19.28 7.03
N LYS A 139 9.18 -20.13 6.00
CA LYS A 139 8.31 -21.29 5.90
C LYS A 139 8.58 -22.29 7.02
N SER A 140 9.84 -22.52 7.36
CA SER A 140 10.25 -23.37 8.48
C SER A 140 9.84 -22.77 9.83
N GLU A 141 10.03 -21.46 10.04
CA GLU A 141 9.52 -20.75 11.23
C GLU A 141 8.00 -20.90 11.36
N LEU A 142 7.26 -20.71 10.27
CA LEU A 142 5.81 -20.84 10.25
C LEU A 142 5.35 -22.28 10.54
N ARG A 143 6.00 -23.29 9.95
CA ARG A 143 5.72 -24.70 10.26
C ARG A 143 5.82 -24.98 11.76
N ASN A 144 6.87 -24.47 12.40
CA ASN A 144 7.06 -24.63 13.85
C ASN A 144 5.97 -23.91 14.65
N LEU A 145 5.54 -22.73 14.21
CA LEU A 145 4.42 -22.01 14.83
C LEU A 145 3.12 -22.82 14.73
N CYS A 146 2.85 -23.42 13.56
CA CYS A 146 1.66 -24.22 13.30
C CYS A 146 1.56 -25.50 14.15
N LEU A 147 2.66 -26.07 14.63
CA LEU A 147 2.65 -27.28 15.48
C LEU A 147 1.80 -27.11 16.75
N ASN A 148 1.71 -25.88 17.26
CA ASN A 148 0.99 -25.56 18.50
C ASN A 148 -0.44 -25.04 18.25
N VAL A 149 -0.84 -24.90 16.99
CA VAL A 149 -2.13 -24.33 16.60
C VAL A 149 -3.19 -25.44 16.58
N LYS A 150 -4.13 -25.39 17.53
CA LYS A 150 -5.20 -26.39 17.65
C LYS A 150 -6.27 -26.27 16.58
N SER A 151 -6.52 -25.05 16.09
CA SER A 151 -7.52 -24.75 15.08
C SER A 151 -7.06 -23.55 14.28
N TYR A 152 -7.27 -23.61 12.97
CA TYR A 152 -6.96 -22.56 12.03
C TYR A 152 -8.02 -22.51 10.94
N CYS A 153 -8.00 -21.40 10.22
CA CYS A 153 -8.81 -21.15 9.04
C CYS A 153 -7.89 -20.99 7.83
N ILE A 154 -8.26 -21.63 6.73
CA ILE A 154 -7.65 -21.40 5.43
C ILE A 154 -8.57 -20.47 4.63
N ILE A 155 -8.00 -19.46 4.00
CA ILE A 155 -8.70 -18.67 2.99
C ILE A 155 -8.13 -19.10 1.64
N TRP A 156 -9.03 -19.50 0.76
CA TRP A 156 -8.72 -19.91 -0.60
C TRP A 156 -9.45 -19.02 -1.58
N ASP A 157 -8.69 -18.21 -2.31
CA ASP A 157 -9.18 -17.38 -3.39
C ASP A 157 -8.67 -17.96 -4.72
N PHE A 158 -9.55 -18.14 -5.70
CA PHE A 158 -9.22 -18.76 -6.98
C PHE A 158 -9.73 -17.90 -8.11
N TRP A 159 -8.83 -17.44 -8.98
CA TRP A 159 -9.20 -16.61 -10.12
C TRP A 159 -8.45 -17.02 -11.38
N THR A 160 -9.06 -16.74 -12.52
CA THR A 160 -8.42 -16.82 -13.83
C THR A 160 -8.15 -15.42 -14.32
N GLU A 161 -6.89 -15.11 -14.58
CA GLU A 161 -6.47 -13.85 -15.15
C GLU A 161 -6.87 -13.83 -16.64
N ARG A 162 -7.66 -12.84 -17.04
CA ARG A 162 -8.36 -12.84 -18.32
C ARG A 162 -7.43 -12.68 -19.52
N TYR A 163 -6.34 -11.93 -19.37
CA TYR A 163 -5.46 -11.60 -20.48
C TYR A 163 -4.58 -12.78 -20.89
N SER A 164 -3.99 -13.47 -19.91
CA SER A 164 -3.13 -14.64 -20.09
C SER A 164 -3.90 -15.95 -20.11
N GLY A 165 -5.13 -15.97 -19.59
CA GLY A 165 -5.91 -17.19 -19.37
C GLY A 165 -5.36 -18.07 -18.24
N LEU A 166 -4.31 -17.62 -17.55
CA LEU A 166 -3.68 -18.37 -16.48
C LEU A 166 -4.52 -18.31 -15.21
N SER A 167 -4.60 -19.44 -14.52
CA SER A 167 -5.31 -19.54 -13.26
C SER A 167 -4.34 -19.46 -12.09
N TYR A 168 -4.75 -18.74 -11.06
CA TYR A 168 -3.98 -18.54 -9.84
C TYR A 168 -4.86 -18.78 -8.64
N CYS A 169 -4.20 -19.08 -7.53
CA CYS A 169 -4.85 -19.14 -6.24
C CYS A 169 -4.07 -18.39 -5.17
N GLY A 170 -4.81 -17.62 -4.37
CA GLY A 170 -4.35 -17.04 -3.12
C GLY A 170 -4.62 -18.02 -1.99
N LEU A 171 -3.57 -18.40 -1.27
CA LEU A 171 -3.66 -19.21 -0.07
C LEU A 171 -3.27 -18.37 1.13
N ALA A 172 -4.19 -18.20 2.08
CA ALA A 172 -3.90 -17.56 3.35
C ALA A 172 -4.25 -18.47 4.53
N LEU A 173 -3.46 -18.35 5.60
CA LEU A 173 -3.65 -19.04 6.87
C LEU A 173 -3.99 -18.01 7.94
N ARG A 174 -5.07 -18.27 8.69
CA ARG A 174 -5.47 -17.47 9.84
C ARG A 174 -5.65 -18.32 11.07
N PHE A 175 -5.15 -17.86 12.21
CA PHE A 175 -5.42 -18.48 13.50
C PHE A 175 -5.25 -17.46 14.61
N ILE A 176 -5.78 -17.79 15.79
CA ILE A 176 -5.67 -16.99 17.00
C ILE A 176 -4.88 -17.79 18.03
N THR A 177 -3.88 -17.15 18.63
CA THR A 177 -3.07 -17.73 19.70
C THR A 177 -3.74 -17.58 21.06
N LYS A 178 -3.17 -18.20 22.11
CA LYS A 178 -3.74 -18.17 23.47
C LYS A 178 -3.81 -16.77 24.09
N ASP A 179 -2.95 -15.86 23.63
CA ASP A 179 -2.89 -14.44 23.98
C ASP A 179 -3.86 -13.57 23.15
N PHE A 180 -4.78 -14.18 22.40
CA PHE A 180 -5.77 -13.50 21.56
C PHE A 180 -5.15 -12.67 20.41
N THR A 181 -3.92 -12.99 20.01
CA THR A 181 -3.29 -12.39 18.83
C THR A 181 -3.78 -13.08 17.57
N LEU A 182 -4.38 -12.31 16.67
CA LEU A 182 -4.78 -12.78 15.34
C LEU A 182 -3.55 -12.80 14.44
N HIS A 183 -3.22 -13.98 13.93
CA HIS A 183 -2.20 -14.15 12.91
C HIS A 183 -2.86 -14.30 11.54
N ASN A 184 -2.35 -13.56 10.56
CA ASN A 184 -2.72 -13.64 9.16
C ASN A 184 -1.46 -13.82 8.33
N PHE A 185 -1.32 -14.98 7.68
CA PHE A 185 -0.19 -15.30 6.82
C PHE A 185 -0.67 -15.53 5.40
N ILE A 186 -0.16 -14.76 4.44
CA ILE A 186 -0.30 -15.09 3.02
C ILE A 186 0.74 -16.17 2.72
N LEU A 187 0.29 -17.40 2.50
CA LEU A 187 1.17 -18.54 2.21
C LEU A 187 1.66 -18.50 0.76
N GLY A 188 0.88 -17.91 -0.14
CA GLY A 188 1.33 -17.64 -1.50
C GLY A 188 0.23 -17.19 -2.45
N CYS A 189 0.66 -16.62 -3.57
CA CYS A 189 -0.09 -16.52 -4.81
C CYS A 189 0.52 -17.56 -5.76
N ILE A 190 -0.20 -18.65 -5.98
CA ILE A 190 0.33 -19.87 -6.58
C ILE A 190 -0.29 -20.03 -7.96
N PHE A 191 0.55 -20.27 -8.97
CA PHE A 191 0.10 -20.62 -10.31
C PHE A 191 -0.57 -22.01 -10.28
N TYR A 192 -1.79 -22.10 -10.82
CA TYR A 192 -2.54 -23.34 -10.91
C TYR A 192 -2.19 -24.06 -12.22
N ASP A 193 -1.14 -24.87 -12.15
CA ASP A 193 -0.62 -25.65 -13.27
C ASP A 193 -1.26 -27.05 -13.35
N VAL A 194 -2.59 -27.08 -13.40
CA VAL A 194 -3.34 -28.33 -13.58
C VAL A 194 -4.36 -28.13 -14.68
N ASP A 195 -4.30 -28.98 -15.71
CA ASP A 195 -5.10 -28.86 -16.94
C ASP A 195 -6.61 -28.73 -16.69
N SER A 196 -7.12 -29.41 -15.67
CA SER A 196 -8.55 -29.46 -15.35
C SER A 196 -8.85 -28.87 -13.98
N GLN A 197 -9.69 -27.82 -13.97
CA GLN A 197 -10.27 -27.21 -12.77
C GLN A 197 -11.47 -28.02 -12.22
N SER A 198 -11.40 -29.34 -12.24
CA SER A 198 -12.39 -30.18 -11.58
C SER A 198 -12.30 -30.00 -10.06
N ALA A 199 -13.42 -30.19 -9.36
CA ALA A 199 -13.46 -30.07 -7.90
C ALA A 199 -12.41 -30.97 -7.20
N ASN A 200 -12.21 -32.19 -7.71
CA ASN A 200 -11.23 -33.13 -7.20
C ASN A 200 -9.79 -32.63 -7.40
N ASN A 201 -9.47 -32.11 -8.59
CA ASN A 201 -8.13 -31.59 -8.87
C ASN A 201 -7.81 -30.34 -8.05
N ILE A 202 -8.77 -29.44 -7.90
CA ILE A 202 -8.65 -28.28 -7.01
C ILE A 202 -8.35 -28.76 -5.59
N ARG A 203 -9.11 -29.75 -5.09
CA ARG A 203 -8.91 -30.27 -3.74
C ARG A 203 -7.52 -30.90 -3.55
N MET A 204 -7.09 -31.74 -4.49
CA MET A 204 -5.75 -32.36 -4.45
C MET A 204 -4.64 -31.32 -4.48
N PHE A 205 -4.78 -30.30 -5.31
CA PHE A 205 -3.83 -29.19 -5.39
C PHE A 205 -3.73 -28.46 -4.05
N VAL A 206 -4.87 -28.10 -3.45
CA VAL A 206 -4.91 -27.41 -2.15
C VAL A 206 -4.27 -28.26 -1.05
N ASP A 207 -4.61 -29.55 -0.97
CA ASP A 207 -4.04 -30.46 0.02
C ASP A 207 -2.51 -30.58 -0.14
N ALA A 208 -2.00 -30.64 -1.38
CA ALA A 208 -0.55 -30.65 -1.63
C ALA A 208 0.13 -29.35 -1.18
N GLN A 209 -0.48 -28.19 -1.46
CA GLN A 209 0.05 -26.91 -1.01
C GLN A 209 0.08 -26.82 0.52
N LEU A 210 -1.02 -27.19 1.19
CA LEU A 210 -1.11 -27.19 2.65
C LEU A 210 -0.12 -28.17 3.30
N LEU A 211 0.05 -29.37 2.73
CA LEU A 211 1.02 -30.35 3.21
C LEU A 211 2.44 -29.79 3.13
N SER A 212 2.74 -28.97 2.12
CA SER A 212 4.02 -28.26 2.04
C SER A 212 4.23 -27.28 3.22
N PHE A 213 3.20 -26.87 3.94
CA PHE A 213 3.30 -26.09 5.18
C PHE A 213 3.08 -26.94 6.45
N GLY A 214 3.04 -28.27 6.33
CA GLY A 214 2.75 -29.17 7.45
C GLY A 214 1.30 -29.10 7.93
N LEU A 215 0.40 -28.57 7.10
CA LEU A 215 -1.02 -28.38 7.40
C LEU A 215 -1.85 -29.44 6.69
N THR A 216 -2.94 -29.87 7.32
CA THR A 216 -3.86 -30.85 6.74
C THR A 216 -5.31 -30.49 7.04
N LEU A 217 -6.18 -30.58 6.05
CA LEU A 217 -7.60 -30.34 6.26
C LEU A 217 -8.25 -31.53 6.98
N ASN A 218 -9.07 -31.22 7.98
CA ASN A 218 -9.94 -32.17 8.66
C ASN A 218 -11.21 -31.44 9.14
N ASN A 219 -12.16 -32.18 9.71
CA ASN A 219 -13.49 -31.64 10.09
C ASN A 219 -13.45 -30.49 11.12
N LYS A 220 -12.32 -30.26 11.82
CA LYS A 220 -12.14 -29.15 12.77
C LYS A 220 -11.52 -27.90 12.13
N ILE A 221 -11.10 -27.98 10.87
CA ILE A 221 -10.47 -26.89 10.13
C ILE A 221 -11.51 -26.19 9.28
N PHE A 222 -11.50 -24.87 9.35
CA PHE A 222 -12.38 -24.03 8.56
C PHE A 222 -11.70 -23.63 7.26
N VAL A 223 -12.46 -23.58 6.17
CA VAL A 223 -11.99 -23.10 4.87
C VAL A 223 -12.98 -22.08 4.33
N VAL A 224 -12.51 -20.87 4.09
CA VAL A 224 -13.28 -19.79 3.45
C VAL A 224 -12.95 -19.77 1.96
N THR A 225 -13.98 -19.90 1.13
CA THR A 225 -13.85 -19.84 -0.34
C THR A 225 -14.93 -18.94 -0.94
N ASP A 226 -14.81 -18.60 -2.23
CA ASP A 226 -15.96 -18.11 -2.99
C ASP A 226 -17.12 -19.13 -2.99
N ASN A 227 -18.28 -18.72 -3.50
CA ASN A 227 -19.48 -19.56 -3.55
C ASN A 227 -19.72 -20.20 -4.92
N GLY A 228 -18.69 -20.29 -5.75
CA GLY A 228 -18.71 -21.02 -7.00
C GLY A 228 -18.98 -22.51 -6.79
N ASN A 229 -19.71 -23.12 -7.73
CA ASN A 229 -20.08 -24.54 -7.67
C ASN A 229 -18.85 -25.45 -7.50
N LYS A 230 -17.75 -25.12 -8.20
CA LYS A 230 -16.50 -25.86 -8.13
C LYS A 230 -15.89 -25.83 -6.72
N MET A 231 -15.82 -24.65 -6.08
CA MET A 231 -15.30 -24.52 -4.71
C MET A 231 -16.19 -25.23 -3.70
N ARG A 232 -17.52 -25.09 -3.83
CA ARG A 232 -18.47 -25.82 -2.98
C ARG A 232 -18.28 -27.34 -3.07
N ALA A 233 -18.05 -27.87 -4.26
CA ALA A 233 -17.80 -29.29 -4.46
C ALA A 233 -16.41 -29.71 -3.93
N ALA A 234 -15.36 -28.92 -4.16
CA ALA A 234 -13.98 -29.25 -3.74
C ALA A 234 -13.82 -29.33 -2.23
N PHE A 235 -14.54 -28.49 -1.49
CA PHE A 235 -14.46 -28.37 -0.03
C PHE A 235 -15.70 -28.92 0.69
N LYS A 236 -16.45 -29.83 0.04
CA LYS A 236 -17.64 -30.46 0.64
C LYS A 236 -17.29 -31.40 1.79
N GLU A 237 -16.14 -32.05 1.72
CA GLU A 237 -15.71 -33.10 2.65
C GLU A 237 -14.39 -32.74 3.36
N LYS A 238 -14.14 -33.37 4.51
CA LYS A 238 -12.88 -33.28 5.27
C LYS A 238 -12.47 -31.85 5.66
N CYS A 239 -13.42 -30.93 5.80
CA CYS A 239 -13.26 -29.60 6.36
C CYS A 239 -14.64 -28.98 6.62
N THR A 240 -14.68 -27.85 7.34
CA THR A 240 -15.87 -27.03 7.48
C THR A 240 -15.76 -25.82 6.55
N ARG A 241 -16.48 -25.85 5.42
CA ARG A 241 -16.45 -24.74 4.45
C ARG A 241 -17.36 -23.61 4.88
N ILE A 242 -16.85 -22.38 4.80
CA ILE A 242 -17.60 -21.14 4.95
C ILE A 242 -17.59 -20.40 3.60
N GLY A 243 -18.76 -19.94 3.17
CA GLY A 243 -18.87 -19.12 1.96
C GLY A 243 -18.46 -17.68 2.23
N CYS A 244 -17.66 -17.10 1.33
CA CYS A 244 -17.29 -15.69 1.40
C CYS A 244 -18.55 -14.80 1.33
N SER A 245 -18.81 -14.05 2.40
CA SER A 245 -19.98 -13.15 2.48
C SER A 245 -19.85 -11.97 1.52
N ILE A 246 -18.63 -11.46 1.33
CA ILE A 246 -18.34 -10.39 0.36
C ILE A 246 -18.69 -10.85 -1.06
N HIS A 247 -18.29 -12.07 -1.45
CA HIS A 247 -18.65 -12.61 -2.77
C HIS A 247 -20.18 -12.71 -2.95
N TYR A 248 -20.94 -13.07 -1.91
CA TYR A 248 -22.41 -13.05 -1.97
C TYR A 248 -22.96 -11.64 -2.19
N LEU A 249 -22.52 -10.66 -1.41
CA LEU A 249 -22.97 -9.27 -1.53
C LEU A 249 -22.71 -8.73 -2.94
N ASN A 250 -21.53 -8.97 -3.47
CA ASN A 250 -21.15 -8.45 -4.78
C ASN A 250 -21.91 -9.13 -5.90
N LYS A 251 -22.13 -10.43 -5.79
CA LYS A 251 -22.94 -11.14 -6.78
C LYS A 251 -24.39 -10.64 -6.79
N GLN A 252 -24.96 -10.37 -5.61
CA GLN A 252 -26.30 -9.80 -5.51
C GLN A 252 -26.37 -8.38 -6.12
N LEU A 253 -25.39 -7.53 -5.83
CA LEU A 253 -25.29 -6.21 -6.43
C LEU A 253 -25.07 -6.29 -7.95
N GLU A 254 -24.13 -7.10 -8.42
CA GLU A 254 -23.86 -7.32 -9.84
C GLU A 254 -25.14 -7.71 -10.57
N HIS A 255 -25.88 -8.68 -10.04
CA HIS A 255 -27.13 -9.13 -10.58
C HIS A 255 -28.16 -7.99 -10.76
N SER A 256 -28.24 -7.08 -9.79
CA SER A 256 -29.13 -5.92 -9.89
C SER A 256 -28.78 -4.96 -11.04
N PHE A 257 -27.50 -4.87 -11.43
CA PHE A 257 -27.01 -3.95 -12.45
C PHE A 257 -26.80 -4.58 -13.84
N THR A 258 -26.61 -5.89 -13.93
CA THR A 258 -26.13 -6.53 -15.18
C THR A 258 -26.99 -7.70 -15.65
N SER A 259 -27.85 -8.26 -14.81
CA SER A 259 -28.60 -9.47 -15.13
C SER A 259 -30.06 -9.16 -15.43
N GLU A 260 -30.55 -9.55 -16.60
CA GLU A 260 -31.98 -9.46 -16.91
C GLU A 260 -32.80 -10.57 -16.22
N GLU A 261 -32.18 -11.74 -16.01
CA GLU A 261 -32.83 -12.94 -15.46
C GLU A 261 -31.84 -13.78 -14.64
N ILE A 262 -32.30 -14.35 -13.53
CA ILE A 262 -31.53 -15.25 -12.65
C ILE A 262 -32.40 -16.46 -12.34
N ASP A 263 -31.89 -17.67 -12.60
CA ASP A 263 -32.59 -18.92 -12.30
C ASP A 263 -34.07 -18.92 -12.76
N ARG A 264 -34.31 -18.37 -13.96
CA ARG A 264 -35.62 -18.20 -14.59
C ARG A 264 -36.55 -17.15 -13.96
N THR A 265 -35.98 -16.24 -13.16
CA THR A 265 -36.69 -15.13 -12.49
C THR A 265 -36.18 -13.80 -13.02
N PHE A 266 -37.08 -12.98 -13.54
CA PHE A 266 -36.73 -11.67 -14.09
C PHE A 266 -36.29 -10.69 -13.00
N VAL A 267 -35.19 -9.97 -13.26
CA VAL A 267 -34.67 -8.93 -12.38
C VAL A 267 -35.33 -7.60 -12.73
N ARG A 268 -36.20 -7.11 -11.86
CA ARG A 268 -36.98 -5.87 -12.08
C ARG A 268 -36.17 -4.62 -11.74
N CYS A 269 -35.01 -4.41 -12.36
CA CYS A 269 -34.14 -3.24 -12.12
C CYS A 269 -33.82 -2.46 -13.42
N ILE A 270 -34.69 -2.53 -14.43
CA ILE A 270 -34.40 -2.13 -15.83
C ILE A 270 -33.83 -0.71 -15.95
N LYS A 271 -34.41 0.28 -15.26
CA LYS A 271 -33.94 1.67 -15.35
C LYS A 271 -32.54 1.86 -14.75
N ILE A 272 -32.25 1.19 -13.65
CA ILE A 272 -30.93 1.21 -13.01
C ILE A 272 -29.91 0.45 -13.85
N GLN A 273 -30.31 -0.66 -14.48
CA GLN A 273 -29.48 -1.40 -15.43
C GLN A 273 -29.12 -0.52 -16.64
N ASN A 274 -30.09 0.18 -17.22
CA ASN A 274 -29.86 1.14 -18.32
C ASN A 274 -28.93 2.28 -17.91
N LEU A 275 -29.13 2.85 -16.71
CA LEU A 275 -28.25 3.87 -16.15
C LEU A 275 -26.82 3.35 -16.04
N PHE A 276 -26.64 2.17 -15.46
CA PHE A 276 -25.35 1.52 -15.28
C PHE A 276 -24.65 1.26 -16.62
N ASP A 277 -25.37 0.74 -17.61
CA ASP A 277 -24.84 0.45 -18.94
C ASP A 277 -24.43 1.72 -19.70
N ASN A 278 -25.23 2.79 -19.60
CA ASN A 278 -24.90 4.08 -20.20
C ASN A 278 -23.61 4.65 -19.59
N VAL A 279 -23.51 4.66 -18.26
CA VAL A 279 -22.28 5.07 -17.55
C VAL A 279 -21.09 4.21 -17.99
N LYS A 280 -21.23 2.89 -18.01
CA LYS A 280 -20.18 1.95 -18.41
C LYS A 280 -19.69 2.20 -19.83
N LYS A 281 -20.59 2.47 -20.79
CA LYS A 281 -20.24 2.81 -22.18
C LYS A 281 -19.45 4.11 -22.27
N VAL A 282 -19.89 5.17 -21.59
CA VAL A 282 -19.20 6.47 -21.56
C VAL A 282 -17.81 6.33 -20.93
N VAL A 283 -17.70 5.70 -19.77
CA VAL A 283 -16.43 5.45 -19.08
C VAL A 283 -15.46 4.67 -19.96
N THR A 284 -15.94 3.59 -20.58
CA THR A 284 -15.13 2.76 -21.48
C THR A 284 -14.60 3.58 -22.66
N HIS A 285 -15.44 4.42 -23.26
CA HIS A 285 -15.05 5.29 -24.37
C HIS A 285 -13.98 6.31 -23.98
N VAL A 286 -14.19 7.05 -22.89
CA VAL A 286 -13.24 8.08 -22.43
C VAL A 286 -11.88 7.48 -22.10
N ARG A 287 -11.85 6.26 -21.55
CA ARG A 287 -10.61 5.55 -21.25
C ARG A 287 -9.89 5.03 -22.48
N ARG A 288 -10.62 4.44 -23.44
CA ARG A 288 -10.06 3.98 -24.72
C ARG A 288 -9.49 5.11 -25.56
N THR A 289 -10.08 6.30 -25.49
CA THR A 289 -9.63 7.49 -26.22
C THR A 289 -8.54 8.28 -25.47
N HIS A 290 -8.10 7.82 -24.30
CA HIS A 290 -7.14 8.49 -23.43
C HIS A 290 -7.51 9.94 -23.04
N ARG A 291 -8.80 10.31 -23.11
CA ARG A 291 -9.26 11.68 -22.85
C ARG A 291 -9.50 12.00 -21.38
N GLN A 292 -9.40 11.01 -20.50
CA GLN A 292 -9.49 11.19 -19.05
C GLN A 292 -8.43 12.16 -18.48
N VAL A 293 -7.36 12.46 -19.21
CA VAL A 293 -6.33 13.45 -18.81
C VAL A 293 -6.92 14.85 -18.61
N LYS A 294 -8.03 15.15 -19.30
CA LYS A 294 -8.74 16.43 -19.18
C LYS A 294 -9.73 16.49 -18.02
N LEU A 295 -9.94 15.38 -17.31
CA LEU A 295 -10.85 15.31 -16.18
C LEU A 295 -10.10 15.52 -14.87
N LYS A 296 -10.77 16.15 -13.90
CA LYS A 296 -10.23 16.35 -12.54
C LYS A 296 -9.96 15.05 -11.79
N GLN A 297 -10.66 13.97 -12.15
CA GLN A 297 -10.50 12.64 -11.57
C GLN A 297 -10.49 11.58 -12.68
N LYS A 298 -9.63 10.57 -12.52
CA LYS A 298 -9.56 9.43 -13.44
C LYS A 298 -10.79 8.53 -13.25
N LEU A 299 -11.58 8.38 -14.30
CA LEU A 299 -12.72 7.46 -14.34
C LEU A 299 -12.27 6.02 -14.05
N GLN A 300 -13.07 5.29 -13.27
CA GLN A 300 -12.81 3.90 -12.91
C GLN A 300 -13.58 2.97 -13.84
N LEU A 301 -12.91 1.97 -14.43
CA LEU A 301 -13.61 0.92 -15.17
C LEU A 301 -14.36 0.03 -14.19
N TYR A 302 -15.57 -0.35 -14.58
CA TYR A 302 -16.23 -1.47 -13.94
C TYR A 302 -15.39 -2.73 -14.09
N SER A 303 -15.13 -3.38 -12.97
CA SER A 303 -14.46 -4.66 -12.87
C SER A 303 -15.38 -5.56 -12.06
N ASP A 304 -15.99 -6.51 -12.73
CA ASP A 304 -16.81 -7.58 -12.13
C ASP A 304 -16.01 -8.43 -11.13
N THR A 305 -14.68 -8.50 -11.30
CA THR A 305 -13.77 -9.18 -10.37
C THR A 305 -13.44 -8.39 -9.10
N ARG A 306 -13.78 -7.10 -9.01
CA ARG A 306 -13.50 -6.28 -7.81
C ARG A 306 -14.78 -5.98 -7.07
N PHE A 307 -14.74 -6.31 -5.79
CA PHE A 307 -15.90 -6.33 -4.90
C PHE A 307 -16.75 -5.04 -4.92
N ASN A 308 -16.13 -3.86 -5.08
CA ASN A 308 -16.84 -2.58 -5.05
C ASN A 308 -16.91 -1.88 -6.43
N GLY A 309 -16.68 -2.63 -7.52
CA GLY A 309 -16.45 -2.06 -8.86
C GLY A 309 -17.59 -1.19 -9.38
N ALA A 310 -18.85 -1.55 -9.07
CA ALA A 310 -20.01 -0.78 -9.50
C ALA A 310 -20.09 0.58 -8.81
N PHE A 311 -20.02 0.61 -7.48
CA PHE A 311 -20.06 1.86 -6.70
C PHE A 311 -18.92 2.80 -7.10
N TYR A 312 -17.67 2.32 -7.16
CA TYR A 312 -16.53 3.17 -7.52
C TYR A 312 -16.66 3.78 -8.93
N MET A 313 -17.16 3.02 -9.91
CA MET A 313 -17.40 3.56 -11.25
C MET A 313 -18.45 4.66 -11.21
N LEU A 314 -19.62 4.38 -10.62
CA LEU A 314 -20.75 5.32 -10.57
C LEU A 314 -20.39 6.59 -9.78
N ASN A 315 -19.75 6.45 -8.61
CA ASN A 315 -19.39 7.58 -7.75
C ASN A 315 -18.33 8.49 -8.38
N VAL A 316 -17.30 7.90 -9.01
CA VAL A 316 -16.28 8.70 -9.72
C VAL A 316 -16.88 9.36 -10.97
N PHE A 317 -17.76 8.67 -11.69
CA PHE A 317 -18.49 9.24 -12.82
C PHE A 317 -19.34 10.42 -12.39
N LEU A 318 -20.09 10.29 -11.29
CA LEU A 318 -20.90 11.37 -10.71
C LEU A 318 -20.04 12.60 -10.39
N ASN A 319 -18.88 12.41 -9.75
CA ASN A 319 -17.99 13.51 -9.38
C ASN A 319 -17.52 14.33 -10.59
N VAL A 320 -17.36 13.70 -11.76
CA VAL A 320 -16.89 14.34 -12.99
C VAL A 320 -18.00 14.56 -14.02
N TYR A 321 -19.27 14.31 -13.67
CA TYR A 321 -20.41 14.31 -14.58
C TYR A 321 -20.47 15.56 -15.47
N ASP A 322 -20.34 16.73 -14.84
CA ASP A 322 -20.44 18.03 -15.52
C ASP A 322 -19.24 18.30 -16.46
N ASP A 323 -18.11 17.64 -16.23
CA ASP A 323 -16.88 17.78 -17.03
C ASP A 323 -16.86 16.81 -18.23
N ILE A 324 -17.63 15.71 -18.17
CA ILE A 324 -17.60 14.60 -19.15
C ILE A 324 -18.04 15.05 -20.55
N GLY A 325 -19.03 15.94 -20.65
CA GLY A 325 -19.54 16.42 -21.94
C GLY A 325 -18.44 17.02 -22.82
N SER A 326 -17.47 17.71 -22.21
CA SER A 326 -16.36 18.36 -22.92
C SER A 326 -15.33 17.39 -23.53
N VAL A 327 -15.30 16.14 -23.07
CA VAL A 327 -14.33 15.12 -23.50
C VAL A 327 -14.95 14.06 -24.42
N LEU A 328 -16.28 14.00 -24.51
CA LEU A 328 -17.00 13.02 -25.32
C LEU A 328 -17.00 13.37 -26.81
N ASN A 329 -17.09 12.33 -27.64
CA ASN A 329 -17.41 12.47 -29.06
C ASN A 329 -18.93 12.52 -29.26
N SER A 330 -19.39 13.12 -30.37
CA SER A 330 -20.82 13.27 -30.69
C SER A 330 -21.62 11.97 -30.56
N GLY A 331 -21.08 10.84 -31.05
CA GLY A 331 -21.75 9.53 -30.98
C GLY A 331 -21.88 8.91 -29.58
N TYR A 332 -21.34 9.54 -28.53
CA TYR A 332 -21.50 9.09 -27.13
C TYR A 332 -22.25 10.10 -26.24
N ILE A 333 -22.64 11.25 -26.79
CA ILE A 333 -23.41 12.26 -26.07
C ILE A 333 -24.78 11.71 -25.69
N ASP A 334 -25.43 10.95 -26.57
CA ASP A 334 -26.75 10.37 -26.31
C ASP A 334 -26.75 9.45 -25.08
N TYR A 335 -25.67 8.69 -24.87
CA TYR A 335 -25.53 7.87 -23.67
C TYR A 335 -25.42 8.72 -22.41
N LEU A 336 -24.68 9.85 -22.45
CA LEU A 336 -24.59 10.77 -21.31
C LEU A 336 -25.94 11.44 -21.04
N THR A 337 -26.62 11.93 -22.07
CA THR A 337 -27.94 12.57 -21.97
C THR A 337 -29.00 11.62 -21.41
N SER A 338 -28.84 10.32 -21.65
CA SER A 338 -29.72 9.26 -21.13
C SER A 338 -29.41 8.87 -19.68
N VAL A 339 -28.36 9.42 -19.05
CA VAL A 339 -28.08 9.22 -17.63
C VAL A 339 -28.92 10.20 -16.82
N ASP A 340 -29.86 9.69 -16.03
CA ASP A 340 -30.53 10.48 -15.01
C ASP A 340 -29.56 10.77 -13.85
N LYS A 341 -29.09 12.02 -13.76
CA LYS A 341 -28.16 12.46 -12.71
C LYS A 341 -28.75 12.32 -11.30
N ASN A 342 -30.04 12.58 -11.13
CA ASN A 342 -30.68 12.49 -9.82
C ASN A 342 -30.75 11.03 -9.36
N LEU A 343 -31.12 10.12 -10.27
CA LEU A 343 -31.10 8.68 -10.00
C LEU A 343 -29.68 8.18 -9.72
N LEU A 344 -28.67 8.65 -10.46
CA LEU A 344 -27.27 8.33 -10.20
C LEU A 344 -26.82 8.76 -8.81
N GLU A 345 -27.16 9.98 -8.38
CA GLU A 345 -26.88 10.48 -7.03
C GLU A 345 -27.53 9.63 -5.95
N GLU A 346 -28.79 9.25 -6.15
CA GLU A 346 -29.57 8.42 -5.24
C GLU A 346 -28.96 7.01 -5.10
N VAL A 347 -28.63 6.35 -6.22
CA VAL A 347 -28.00 5.03 -6.24
C VAL A 347 -26.62 5.07 -5.60
N CYS A 348 -25.79 6.08 -5.89
CA CYS A 348 -24.48 6.23 -5.24
C CYS A 348 -24.61 6.38 -3.72
N ARG A 349 -25.59 7.16 -3.25
CA ARG A 349 -25.86 7.35 -1.83
C ARG A 349 -26.32 6.05 -1.16
N PHE A 350 -27.12 5.24 -1.84
CA PHE A 350 -27.55 3.94 -1.34
C PHE A 350 -26.40 2.92 -1.27
N LEU A 351 -25.60 2.84 -2.34
CA LEU A 351 -24.50 1.86 -2.44
C LEU A 351 -23.35 2.10 -1.44
N ILE A 352 -23.20 3.30 -0.89
CA ILE A 352 -22.15 3.59 0.10
C ILE A 352 -22.22 2.66 1.32
N VAL A 353 -23.42 2.24 1.72
CA VAL A 353 -23.59 1.33 2.87
C VAL A 353 -23.06 -0.06 2.55
N PHE A 354 -23.25 -0.52 1.31
CA PHE A 354 -22.70 -1.79 0.84
C PHE A 354 -21.18 -1.73 0.71
N ASP A 355 -20.62 -0.63 0.18
CA ASP A 355 -19.17 -0.41 0.09
C ASP A 355 -18.52 -0.46 1.49
N ASN A 356 -19.11 0.24 2.46
CA ASN A 356 -18.68 0.21 3.86
C ASN A 356 -18.80 -1.19 4.48
N ALA A 357 -19.87 -1.92 4.19
CA ALA A 357 -20.05 -3.29 4.67
C ALA A 357 -18.97 -4.23 4.11
N ILE A 358 -18.64 -4.09 2.83
CA ILE A 358 -17.60 -4.89 2.17
C ILE A 358 -16.22 -4.56 2.74
N ASP A 359 -15.89 -3.27 2.91
CA ASP A 359 -14.65 -2.83 3.56
C ASP A 359 -14.53 -3.37 5.00
N GLN A 360 -15.63 -3.34 5.75
CA GLN A 360 -15.64 -3.87 7.11
C GLN A 360 -15.40 -5.39 7.17
N LEU A 361 -16.00 -6.14 6.25
CA LEU A 361 -15.87 -7.61 6.20
C LEU A 361 -14.54 -8.07 5.57
N SER A 362 -13.90 -7.23 4.76
CA SER A 362 -12.63 -7.54 4.09
C SER A 362 -11.41 -7.37 4.99
N ALA A 363 -11.59 -6.76 6.17
CA ALA A 363 -10.51 -6.51 7.10
C ALA A 363 -9.71 -7.78 7.45
N GLU A 364 -8.38 -7.64 7.46
CA GLU A 364 -7.47 -8.75 7.69
C GLU A 364 -6.86 -8.76 9.10
N GLU A 365 -6.73 -7.57 9.69
CA GLU A 365 -6.04 -7.36 10.99
C GLU A 365 -6.97 -7.49 12.20
N ARG A 366 -8.27 -7.72 11.96
CA ARG A 366 -9.27 -7.88 13.02
C ARG A 366 -10.27 -8.99 12.67
N PRO A 367 -10.89 -9.65 13.66
CA PRO A 367 -11.95 -10.63 13.39
C PRO A 367 -13.13 -9.98 12.67
N THR A 368 -13.68 -10.64 11.64
CA THR A 368 -14.83 -10.14 10.87
C THR A 368 -16.04 -11.07 10.89
N MET A 369 -15.84 -12.37 11.15
CA MET A 369 -16.91 -13.38 11.09
C MET A 369 -18.11 -13.07 12.00
N HIS A 370 -17.86 -12.51 13.19
CA HIS A 370 -18.92 -12.14 14.13
C HIS A 370 -19.80 -10.98 13.64
N GLN A 371 -19.29 -10.17 12.70
CA GLN A 371 -20.00 -9.01 12.15
C GLN A 371 -20.95 -9.38 11.00
N VAL A 372 -20.81 -10.59 10.43
CA VAL A 372 -21.57 -11.01 9.24
C VAL A 372 -23.09 -10.92 9.48
N LEU A 373 -23.57 -11.38 10.64
CA LEU A 373 -25.01 -11.36 10.94
C LEU A 373 -25.54 -9.94 11.19
N SER A 374 -24.80 -9.11 11.92
CA SER A 374 -25.21 -7.72 12.19
C SER A 374 -25.17 -6.87 10.92
N ILE A 375 -24.15 -7.05 10.08
CA ILE A 375 -24.05 -6.36 8.79
C ILE A 375 -25.16 -6.83 7.85
N ARG A 376 -25.46 -8.12 7.81
CA ARG A 376 -26.60 -8.63 7.04
C ARG A 376 -27.90 -7.96 7.46
N GLN A 377 -28.17 -7.86 8.76
CA GLN A 377 -29.39 -7.20 9.25
C GLN A 377 -29.40 -5.71 8.87
N LEU A 378 -28.29 -5.01 9.08
CA LEU A 378 -28.14 -3.61 8.68
C LEU A 378 -28.46 -3.39 7.20
N LEU A 379 -27.97 -4.26 6.31
CA LEU A 379 -28.23 -4.16 4.87
C LEU A 379 -29.69 -4.45 4.53
N ILE A 380 -30.31 -5.44 5.18
CA ILE A 380 -31.76 -5.70 5.03
C ILE A 380 -32.57 -4.48 5.43
N ASP A 381 -32.26 -3.86 6.57
CA ASP A 381 -32.95 -2.65 7.05
C ASP A 381 -32.76 -1.46 6.08
N GLN A 382 -31.61 -1.37 5.40
CA GLN A 382 -31.41 -0.35 4.35
C GLN A 382 -32.17 -0.65 3.06
N CYS A 383 -32.44 -1.92 2.76
CA CYS A 383 -33.27 -2.35 1.64
C CYS A 383 -34.76 -2.14 1.91
N GLU A 384 -35.18 -1.71 3.10
CA GLU A 384 -36.58 -1.33 3.31
C GLU A 384 -36.92 -0.09 2.48
N ALA A 385 -38.02 -0.19 1.71
CA ALA A 385 -38.51 0.88 0.86
C ALA A 385 -39.02 2.05 1.73
N LYS A 386 -38.43 3.22 1.53
CA LYS A 386 -38.81 4.47 2.20
C LYS A 386 -39.73 5.27 1.30
N PHE A 387 -40.58 6.10 1.90
CA PHE A 387 -41.51 6.95 1.14
C PHE A 387 -40.77 7.86 0.15
N GLU A 388 -39.63 8.42 0.58
CA GLU A 388 -38.77 9.34 -0.18
C GLU A 388 -37.99 8.70 -1.33
N ASP A 389 -37.88 7.37 -1.38
CA ASP A 389 -37.12 6.70 -2.45
C ASP A 389 -37.86 6.85 -3.80
N SER A 390 -37.09 7.02 -4.88
CA SER A 390 -37.63 6.93 -6.24
C SER A 390 -38.24 5.55 -6.52
N SER A 391 -39.11 5.47 -7.54
CA SER A 391 -39.67 4.18 -7.98
C SER A 391 -38.58 3.16 -8.32
N GLU A 392 -37.52 3.64 -8.95
CA GLU A 392 -36.36 2.89 -9.41
C GLU A 392 -35.54 2.37 -8.23
N LEU A 393 -35.30 3.20 -7.21
CA LEU A 393 -34.59 2.75 -6.02
C LEU A 393 -35.43 1.74 -5.21
N LYS A 394 -36.76 1.93 -5.13
CA LYS A 394 -37.67 0.95 -4.50
C LYS A 394 -37.61 -0.41 -5.18
N GLU A 395 -37.52 -0.44 -6.51
CA GLU A 395 -37.35 -1.66 -7.29
C GLU A 395 -36.03 -2.37 -6.97
N LEU A 396 -34.91 -1.62 -6.93
CA LEU A 396 -33.60 -2.16 -6.54
C LEU A 396 -33.63 -2.72 -5.12
N LYS A 397 -34.15 -1.95 -4.18
CA LYS A 397 -34.28 -2.33 -2.77
C LYS A 397 -35.15 -3.56 -2.55
N LEU A 398 -36.23 -3.72 -3.31
CA LEU A 398 -37.08 -4.91 -3.25
C LEU A 398 -36.39 -6.16 -3.81
N PHE A 399 -35.47 -5.99 -4.76
CA PHE A 399 -34.69 -7.09 -5.34
C PHE A 399 -33.55 -7.56 -4.44
N LEU A 400 -32.88 -6.63 -3.75
CA LEU A 400 -31.77 -6.89 -2.83
C LEU A 400 -32.26 -7.44 -1.49
#